data_AF-A0AAW3ZV35-F1
#
_entry.id   AF-A0AAW3ZV35-F1
#
_cell.length_a   1.000
_cell.length_b   1.000
_cell.length_c   1.000
_cell.angle_alpha   90.00
_cell.angle_beta   90.00
_cell.angle_gamma   90.00
#
_symmetry.space_group_name_H-M   'P 1'
#
loop_
_entity.id
_entity.type
_entity.pdbx_description
1 polymer ?
#
loop_
_entity_poly.entity_id
_entity_poly.type
_entity_poly.pdbx_seq_one_letter_code
_entity_poly.pdbx_strand_id
1 'polypeptide(L)'
;MASKMIMKIKDRSSYYYFDQALKDGKRVTIKHSLFTDDVYEAKAIAIKVKSTVDKISTTQKSGYQESYTSFEKYIKSIKNSADIVKGYIDYKEYREIFKRVVSDFYRPISLNNEKKPLKRSRSNQA
;
A
#
# COMPACT_ATOMS: atom_id res chain seq x y z
N MET A 1 -22.13 3.10 3.59
CA MET A 1 -21.72 2.43 2.33
C MET A 1 -20.30 1.90 2.50
N ALA A 2 -20.00 0.66 2.09
CA ALA A 2 -18.61 0.18 2.06
C ALA A 2 -17.94 0.69 0.76
N SER A 3 -16.87 1.47 0.89
CA SER A 3 -16.09 1.93 -0.26
C SER A 3 -15.39 0.73 -0.91
N LYS A 4 -15.63 0.50 -2.22
CA LYS A 4 -14.88 -0.51 -2.97
C LYS A 4 -13.40 -0.11 -2.99
N MET A 5 -12.56 -0.90 -2.32
CA MET A 5 -11.12 -0.64 -2.18
C MET A 5 -10.38 -0.63 -3.54
N ILE A 6 -10.99 -1.24 -4.57
CA ILE A 6 -10.52 -1.24 -5.95
C ILE A 6 -11.69 -0.84 -6.87
N MET A 7 -11.43 0.03 -7.85
CA MET A 7 -12.40 0.50 -8.83
C MET A 7 -11.75 0.63 -10.22
N LYS A 8 -12.40 0.10 -11.27
CA LYS A 8 -12.06 0.45 -12.66
C LYS A 8 -12.73 1.79 -12.95
N ILE A 9 -11.97 2.77 -13.42
CA ILE A 9 -12.53 4.04 -13.90
C ILE A 9 -12.92 3.83 -15.36
N LYS A 10 -14.11 4.27 -15.76
CA LYS A 10 -14.55 4.20 -17.16
C LYS A 10 -13.52 4.92 -18.04
N ASP A 11 -13.31 4.41 -19.24
CA ASP A 11 -12.42 5.02 -20.24
C ASP A 11 -10.94 5.10 -19.77
N ARG A 12 -10.53 4.20 -18.84
CA ARG A 12 -9.16 3.92 -18.43
C ARG A 12 -8.89 2.42 -18.43
N SER A 13 -7.72 2.01 -18.91
CA SER A 13 -7.24 0.63 -18.83
C SER A 13 -7.03 0.20 -17.37
N SER A 14 -6.23 0.97 -16.62
CA SER A 14 -5.78 0.57 -15.30
C SER A 14 -6.83 0.67 -14.19
N TYR A 15 -6.83 -0.33 -13.31
CA TYR A 15 -7.54 -0.26 -12.02
C TYR A 15 -6.95 0.81 -11.09
N TYR A 16 -7.81 1.35 -10.22
CA TYR A 16 -7.45 2.26 -9.14
C TYR A 16 -7.74 1.65 -7.79
N TYR A 17 -6.88 1.96 -6.82
CA TYR A 17 -6.94 1.51 -5.44
C TYR A 17 -7.12 2.70 -4.50
N PHE A 18 -7.92 2.51 -3.46
CA PHE A 18 -8.35 3.54 -2.51
C PHE A 18 -8.13 3.09 -1.07
N ASP A 19 -7.50 3.93 -0.28
CA ASP A 19 -7.12 3.63 1.11
C ASP A 19 -7.08 4.90 1.98
N GLN A 20 -6.71 4.77 3.26
CA GLN A 20 -6.64 5.88 4.22
C GLN A 20 -5.29 5.94 4.93
N ALA A 21 -4.74 7.15 5.05
CA ALA A 21 -3.50 7.44 5.78
C ALA A 21 -3.67 8.73 6.59
N LEU A 22 -2.69 9.05 7.45
CA LEU A 22 -2.54 10.40 8.00
C LEU A 22 -1.70 11.26 7.07
N LYS A 23 -2.02 12.56 7.00
CA LYS A 23 -1.14 13.59 6.47
C LYS A 23 -1.31 14.82 7.36
N ASP A 24 -0.21 15.33 7.91
CA ASP A 24 -0.23 16.53 8.78
C ASP A 24 -1.24 16.37 9.94
N GLY A 25 -1.27 15.17 10.54
CA GLY A 25 -2.20 14.77 11.62
C GLY A 25 -3.65 14.48 11.20
N LYS A 26 -4.04 14.73 9.95
CA LYS A 26 -5.41 14.57 9.45
C LYS A 26 -5.57 13.30 8.60
N ARG A 27 -6.70 12.60 8.74
CA ARG A 27 -7.02 11.42 7.91
C ARG A 27 -7.29 11.88 6.47
N VAL A 28 -6.58 11.31 5.49
CA VAL A 28 -6.74 11.58 4.06
C VAL A 28 -7.04 10.31 3.28
N THR A 29 -7.89 10.40 2.26
CA THR A 29 -8.11 9.30 1.31
C THR A 29 -7.03 9.33 0.24
N ILE A 30 -6.31 8.22 0.11
CA ILE A 30 -5.33 7.99 -0.95
C ILE A 30 -6.03 7.38 -2.16
N LYS A 31 -5.60 7.79 -3.36
CA LYS A 31 -5.97 7.19 -4.64
C LYS A 31 -4.70 6.88 -5.42
N HIS A 32 -4.44 5.61 -5.70
CA HIS A 32 -3.35 5.18 -6.58
C HIS A 32 -3.89 4.45 -7.81
N SER A 33 -3.18 4.55 -8.94
CA SER A 33 -3.37 3.60 -10.04
C SER A 33 -2.52 2.36 -9.77
N LEU A 34 -3.04 1.19 -10.13
CA LEU A 34 -2.33 -0.09 -10.02
C LEU A 34 -1.62 -0.49 -11.32
N PHE A 35 -1.75 0.30 -12.39
CA PHE A 35 -1.14 0.11 -13.72
C PHE A 35 -1.53 -1.16 -14.50
N THR A 36 -2.18 -2.16 -13.87
CA THR A 36 -2.82 -3.31 -14.52
C THR A 36 -4.29 -3.08 -14.88
N ASP A 37 -4.73 -3.66 -15.99
CA ASP A 37 -6.12 -3.73 -16.43
C ASP A 37 -6.82 -5.06 -16.08
N ASP A 38 -6.10 -6.03 -15.49
CA ASP A 38 -6.64 -7.23 -14.86
C ASP A 38 -7.11 -6.98 -13.41
N VAL A 39 -8.22 -7.61 -13.05
CA VAL A 39 -8.85 -7.53 -11.73
C VAL A 39 -8.17 -8.44 -10.70
N TYR A 40 -7.50 -9.53 -11.11
CA TYR A 40 -6.82 -10.43 -10.18
C TYR A 40 -5.47 -9.89 -9.76
N GLU A 41 -4.64 -9.40 -10.69
CA GLU A 41 -3.43 -8.62 -10.38
C GLU A 41 -3.77 -7.41 -9.49
N ALA A 42 -4.80 -6.64 -9.85
CA ALA A 42 -5.24 -5.49 -9.06
C ALA A 42 -5.59 -5.87 -7.61
N LYS A 43 -6.27 -7.01 -7.40
CA LYS A 43 -6.56 -7.56 -6.07
C LYS A 43 -5.28 -8.00 -5.34
N ALA A 44 -4.37 -8.68 -6.03
CA ALA A 44 -3.12 -9.16 -5.44
C ALA A 44 -2.26 -7.99 -4.91
N ILE A 45 -2.07 -6.93 -5.71
CA ILE A 45 -1.33 -5.73 -5.30
C ILE A 45 -2.03 -5.06 -4.10
N ALA A 46 -3.35 -4.84 -4.19
CA ALA A 46 -4.14 -4.20 -3.13
C ALA A 46 -4.08 -4.95 -1.79
N ILE A 47 -4.18 -6.28 -1.81
CA ILE A 47 -4.07 -7.13 -0.62
C ILE A 47 -2.64 -7.08 -0.06
N LYS A 48 -1.61 -7.04 -0.92
CA LYS A 48 -0.21 -6.96 -0.51
C LYS A 48 0.15 -5.62 0.11
N VAL A 49 -0.34 -4.50 -0.45
CA VAL A 49 -0.20 -3.16 0.16
C VAL A 49 -0.90 -3.13 1.51
N LYS A 50 -2.18 -3.51 1.57
CA LYS A 50 -2.94 -3.49 2.83
C LYS A 50 -2.28 -4.35 3.91
N SER A 51 -1.90 -5.59 3.61
CA SER A 51 -1.28 -6.49 4.59
C SER A 51 0.15 -6.11 5.00
N THR A 52 0.83 -5.21 4.28
CA THR A 52 2.10 -4.62 4.74
C THR A 52 1.85 -3.39 5.64
N VAL A 53 0.86 -2.56 5.32
CA VAL A 53 0.38 -1.46 6.17
C VAL A 53 -0.17 -1.98 7.51
N ASP A 54 -1.09 -2.95 7.49
CA ASP A 54 -1.73 -3.52 8.69
C ASP A 54 -0.67 -4.12 9.65
N LYS A 55 0.41 -4.71 9.13
CA LYS A 55 1.53 -5.23 9.92
C LYS A 55 2.31 -4.13 10.62
N ILE A 56 2.77 -3.12 9.88
CA ILE A 56 3.55 -2.01 10.45
C ILE A 56 2.71 -1.24 11.48
N SER A 57 1.44 -0.99 11.17
CA SER A 57 0.45 -0.38 12.08
C SER A 57 0.17 -1.19 13.35
N THR A 58 0.48 -2.48 13.35
CA THR A 58 0.38 -3.36 14.52
C THR A 58 1.68 -3.35 15.31
N THR A 59 2.84 -3.44 14.66
CA THR A 59 4.16 -3.35 15.30
C THR A 59 4.39 -2.01 15.99
N GLN A 60 3.93 -0.90 15.40
CA GLN A 60 3.99 0.44 16.03
C GLN A 60 3.19 0.50 17.35
N LYS A 61 2.14 -0.32 17.52
CA LYS A 61 1.35 -0.38 18.78
C LYS A 61 2.01 -1.25 19.85
N SER A 62 2.69 -2.33 19.46
CA SER A 62 3.31 -3.26 20.44
C SER A 62 4.54 -2.67 21.15
N GLY A 63 5.11 -1.57 20.66
CA GLY A 63 6.26 -0.91 21.27
C GLY A 63 5.98 0.01 22.47
N TYR A 64 4.71 0.21 22.85
CA TYR A 64 4.33 1.21 23.86
C TYR A 64 3.65 0.55 25.08
N GLN A 65 4.46 0.13 26.06
CA GLN A 65 4.00 -0.28 27.38
C GLN A 65 4.07 0.91 28.37
N GLU A 66 2.95 1.59 28.60
CA GLU A 66 2.82 2.50 29.74
C GLU A 66 2.73 1.72 31.06
N SER A 67 3.62 1.99 32.00
CA SER A 67 3.50 1.53 33.39
C SER A 67 2.50 2.42 34.16
N TYR A 68 1.22 2.03 34.13
CA TYR A 68 0.15 2.79 34.76
C TYR A 68 0.26 2.79 36.29
N THR A 69 0.51 3.96 36.88
CA THR A 69 0.63 4.11 38.36
C THR A 69 -0.72 4.07 39.10
N SER A 70 -1.86 3.94 38.41
CA SER A 70 -3.18 3.78 39.03
C SER A 70 -4.20 3.18 38.04
N PHE A 71 -5.22 2.50 38.58
CA PHE A 71 -6.28 1.88 37.78
C PHE A 71 -7.09 2.90 36.97
N GLU A 72 -7.31 4.10 37.49
CA GLU A 72 -8.00 5.17 36.75
C GLU A 72 -7.22 5.63 35.51
N LYS A 73 -5.89 5.73 35.60
CA LYS A 73 -5.04 6.05 34.43
C LYS A 73 -5.17 4.97 33.35
N TYR A 74 -5.17 3.70 33.74
CA TYR A 74 -5.37 2.55 32.84
C TYR A 74 -6.76 2.57 32.17
N ILE A 75 -7.84 2.80 32.93
CA ILE A 75 -9.19 2.93 32.36
C ILE A 75 -9.29 4.16 31.43
N LYS A 76 -8.59 5.26 31.74
CA LYS A 76 -8.56 6.46 30.90
C LYS A 76 -7.74 6.27 29.62
N SER A 77 -6.62 5.55 29.66
CA SER A 77 -5.83 5.23 28.47
C SER A 77 -6.53 4.22 27.57
N ILE A 78 -7.26 3.24 28.13
CA ILE A 78 -8.14 2.36 27.33
C ILE A 78 -9.20 3.18 26.59
N LYS A 79 -9.89 4.10 27.28
CA LYS A 79 -10.91 4.95 26.66
C LYS A 79 -10.32 5.88 25.59
N ASN A 80 -9.21 6.56 25.88
CA ASN A 80 -8.54 7.43 24.91
C ASN A 80 -7.98 6.64 23.71
N SER A 81 -7.42 5.46 23.96
CA SER A 81 -6.84 4.63 22.89
C SER A 81 -7.93 4.06 21.98
N ALA A 82 -9.15 3.79 22.44
CA ALA A 82 -10.25 3.34 21.59
C ALA A 82 -10.52 4.28 20.38
N ASP A 83 -10.44 5.60 20.57
CA ASP A 83 -10.59 6.59 19.49
C ASP A 83 -9.33 6.72 18.59
N ILE A 84 -8.15 6.40 19.13
CA ILE A 84 -6.85 6.53 18.48
C ILE A 84 -6.45 5.24 17.70
N VAL A 85 -6.94 4.06 18.09
CA VAL A 85 -6.35 2.75 17.75
C VAL A 85 -6.71 2.18 16.37
N LYS A 86 -7.29 2.97 15.46
CA LYS A 86 -6.93 2.78 14.03
C LYS A 86 -5.60 3.45 13.78
N GLY A 87 -4.52 2.65 13.87
CA GLY A 87 -3.17 3.06 13.50
C GLY A 87 -3.10 3.28 12.00
N TYR A 88 -3.32 4.53 11.59
CA TYR A 88 -3.13 4.97 10.21
C TYR A 88 -1.67 5.41 10.05
N ILE A 89 -0.97 4.83 9.09
CA ILE A 89 0.40 5.22 8.73
C ILE A 89 0.44 6.63 8.11
N ASP A 90 1.55 7.35 8.25
CA ASP A 90 1.74 8.65 7.58
C ASP A 90 1.86 8.49 6.06
N TYR A 91 1.32 9.45 5.32
CA TYR A 91 1.29 9.48 3.86
C TYR A 91 2.66 9.26 3.20
N LYS A 92 3.77 9.71 3.81
CA LYS A 92 5.13 9.48 3.31
C LYS A 92 5.53 8.02 3.45
N GLU A 93 5.42 7.46 4.65
CA GLU A 93 5.72 6.04 4.93
C GLU A 93 4.82 5.12 4.07
N TYR A 94 3.52 5.44 3.99
CA TYR A 94 2.56 4.76 3.13
C TYR A 94 3.01 4.75 1.66
N ARG A 95 3.45 5.90 1.13
CA ARG A 95 3.89 6.03 -0.27
C ARG A 95 5.11 5.16 -0.58
N GLU A 96 6.04 5.03 0.37
CA GLU A 96 7.20 4.14 0.20
C GLU A 96 6.82 2.65 0.31
N ILE A 97 5.87 2.28 1.17
CA ILE A 97 5.27 0.93 1.20
C ILE A 97 4.61 0.61 -0.15
N PHE A 98 3.78 1.52 -0.67
CA PHE A 98 3.10 1.35 -1.96
C PHE A 98 4.10 1.18 -3.12
N LYS A 99 5.08 2.10 -3.23
CA LYS A 99 6.18 2.01 -4.21
C LYS A 99 6.88 0.65 -4.15
N ARG A 100 7.26 0.21 -2.95
CA ARG A 100 7.97 -1.06 -2.74
C ARG A 100 7.14 -2.25 -3.20
N VAL A 101 5.88 -2.35 -2.77
CA VAL A 101 5.01 -3.47 -3.14
C VAL A 101 4.76 -3.53 -4.65
N VAL A 102 4.51 -2.37 -5.29
CA VAL A 102 4.33 -2.29 -6.75
C VAL A 102 5.63 -2.62 -7.50
N SER A 103 6.77 -2.15 -7.01
CA SER A 103 8.09 -2.46 -7.61
C SER A 103 8.52 -3.92 -7.40
N ASP A 104 8.14 -4.55 -6.28
CA ASP A 104 8.37 -5.97 -6.02
C ASP A 104 7.42 -6.86 -6.85
N PHE A 105 6.19 -6.39 -7.13
CA PHE A 105 5.23 -7.08 -8.00
C PHE A 105 5.64 -7.02 -9.48
N TYR A 106 5.94 -5.82 -9.99
CA TYR A 106 6.41 -5.61 -11.37
C TYR A 106 7.94 -5.75 -11.51
N ARG A 107 8.60 -6.56 -10.68
CA ARG A 107 10.04 -6.86 -10.82
C ARG A 107 10.32 -7.37 -12.23
N PRO A 108 11.17 -6.70 -13.03
CA PRO A 108 11.50 -7.19 -14.36
C PRO A 108 12.17 -8.56 -14.27
N ILE A 109 11.56 -9.56 -14.92
CA ILE A 109 12.12 -10.92 -15.09
C ILE A 109 13.52 -10.86 -15.76
N SER A 110 13.81 -9.75 -16.44
CA SER A 110 15.05 -9.35 -17.11
C SER A 110 16.36 -9.45 -16.29
N LEU A 111 16.32 -9.68 -14.97
CA LEU A 111 17.53 -9.92 -14.16
C LEU A 111 17.92 -11.42 -14.06
N ASN A 112 17.03 -12.35 -14.38
CA ASN A 112 17.34 -13.80 -14.40
C ASN A 112 17.55 -14.37 -15.82
N ASN A 113 17.20 -13.62 -16.87
CA ASN A 113 17.34 -14.07 -18.25
C ASN A 113 18.63 -13.51 -18.89
N GLU A 114 19.73 -14.26 -18.78
CA GLU A 114 20.96 -13.93 -19.50
C GLU A 114 20.76 -13.87 -21.03
N LYS A 115 21.28 -12.79 -21.62
CA LYS A 115 21.90 -12.74 -22.97
C LYS A 115 21.22 -13.58 -24.07
N LYS A 116 20.13 -13.07 -24.65
CA LYS A 116 19.88 -13.26 -26.10
C LYS A 116 20.14 -11.94 -26.84
N PRO A 117 21.18 -11.85 -27.69
CA PRO A 117 21.49 -10.63 -28.41
C PRO A 117 20.43 -10.33 -29.46
N LEU A 118 19.88 -9.12 -29.43
CA LEU A 118 18.90 -8.65 -30.41
C LEU A 118 19.57 -8.46 -31.77
N LYS A 119 19.50 -9.48 -32.65
CA LYS A 119 19.92 -9.36 -34.05
C LYS A 119 19.05 -8.31 -34.76
N ARG A 120 19.56 -7.09 -34.88
CA ARG A 120 18.98 -6.02 -35.71
C ARG A 120 19.20 -6.37 -37.19
N SER A 121 18.26 -7.12 -37.76
CA SER A 121 18.14 -7.25 -39.22
C SER A 121 17.82 -5.88 -39.81
N ARG A 122 18.83 -5.20 -40.37
CA ARG A 122 18.60 -4.01 -41.20
C ARG A 122 18.11 -4.46 -42.57
N SER A 123 16.91 -4.02 -42.93
CA SER A 123 16.42 -4.09 -44.30
C SER A 123 17.16 -3.07 -45.16
N ASN A 124 18.06 -3.55 -46.03
CA ASN A 124 18.55 -2.77 -47.15
C ASN A 124 17.64 -3.07 -48.35
N GLN A 125 16.92 -2.07 -48.84
CA GLN A 125 16.36 -2.08 -50.19
C GLN A 125 17.44 -1.57 -51.15
N ALA A 126 17.62 -2.28 -52.26
CA ALA A 126 18.34 -1.88 -53.46
C ALA A 126 17.77 -2.71 -54.62
#